data_AF-A0A820HR20-F1
#
_entry.id   AF-A0A820HR20-F1
#
_cell.length_a   1.000
_cell.length_b   1.000
_cell.length_c   1.000
_cell.angle_alpha   90.00
_cell.angle_beta   90.00
_cell.angle_gamma   90.00
#
_symmetry.space_group_name_H-M   'P 1'
#
loop_
_entity.id
_entity.type
_entity.pdbx_description
1 polymer ?
#
loop_
_entity_poly.entity_id
_entity_poly.type
_entity_poly.pdbx_seq_one_letter_code
_entity_poly.pdbx_strand_id
1 'polypeptide(L)'
;MESLDEQEEIRLKKEQNELLWNYKDILRKDIPHDILKELLELNLQKLVSGESNLIEAVADCMAFGALESCPECNGYLIFNYTNYRCTGNLTEWTNCSYSTQIANRKPFEIPDKIKNKYEFFENYTYTKRNRIMTQIIKKPLLINTTAEISEPDYDCKLPLNGYSLAFIGRLSKRKRSLRKQIKELGGTIMKTINKKVDIIISTQDQIQKGDKKLDIAQNFNIHVVSEQFLKDILT
;
A
#
# COMPACT_ATOMS: atom_id res chain seq x y z
N MET A 1 11.21 18.41 11.23
CA MET A 1 11.59 18.88 9.88
C MET A 1 11.40 17.68 8.98
N GLU A 2 10.22 17.58 8.38
CA GLU A 2 9.92 16.55 7.36
C GLU A 2 10.85 16.77 6.17
N SER A 3 11.33 15.69 5.54
CA SER A 3 12.23 15.79 4.39
C SER A 3 11.50 16.41 3.20
N LEU A 4 12.23 17.14 2.34
CA LEU A 4 11.69 17.75 1.12
C LEU A 4 10.91 16.73 0.26
N ASP A 5 11.37 15.47 0.23
CA ASP A 5 10.73 14.38 -0.51
C ASP A 5 9.35 14.00 0.07
N GLU A 6 9.15 14.12 1.37
CA GLU A 6 7.88 13.80 2.04
C GLU A 6 6.85 14.90 1.78
N GLN A 7 7.29 16.16 1.74
CA GLN A 7 6.44 17.30 1.39
C GLN A 7 6.00 17.25 -0.08
N GLU A 8 6.89 16.86 -0.98
CA GLU A 8 6.57 16.67 -2.40
C GLU A 8 5.57 15.54 -2.61
N GLU A 9 5.75 14.40 -1.95
CA GLU A 9 4.81 13.28 -2.03
C GLU A 9 3.41 13.67 -1.53
N ILE A 10 3.34 14.43 -0.43
CA ILE A 10 2.08 14.96 0.11
C ILE A 10 1.42 15.90 -0.92
N ARG A 11 2.19 16.78 -1.56
CA ARG A 11 1.68 17.69 -2.58
C ARG A 11 1.10 16.91 -3.77
N LEU A 12 1.86 15.98 -4.33
CA LEU A 12 1.43 15.17 -5.48
C LEU A 12 0.19 14.30 -5.15
N LYS A 13 0.07 13.80 -3.91
CA LYS A 13 -1.14 13.08 -3.46
C LYS A 13 -2.37 13.99 -3.40
N LYS A 14 -2.21 15.24 -2.97
CA LYS A 14 -3.30 16.23 -2.97
C LYS A 14 -3.76 16.53 -4.39
N GLU A 15 -2.82 16.83 -5.28
CA GLU A 15 -3.11 17.08 -6.70
C GLU A 15 -3.80 15.89 -7.37
N GLN A 16 -3.35 14.67 -7.08
CA GLN A 16 -4.00 13.46 -7.57
C GLN A 16 -5.44 13.30 -7.06
N ASN A 17 -5.68 13.58 -5.78
CA ASN A 17 -7.01 13.49 -5.20
C ASN A 17 -7.93 14.56 -5.80
N GLU A 18 -7.46 15.80 -5.92
CA GLU A 18 -8.20 16.89 -6.56
C GLU A 18 -8.55 16.55 -8.02
N LEU A 19 -7.61 15.99 -8.79
CA LEU A 19 -7.86 15.55 -10.16
C LEU A 19 -8.99 14.49 -10.22
N LEU A 20 -8.95 13.49 -9.34
CA LEU A 20 -9.99 12.46 -9.28
C LEU A 20 -11.34 13.04 -8.87
N TRP A 21 -11.39 13.94 -7.89
CA TRP A 21 -12.62 14.60 -7.47
C TRP A 21 -13.22 15.47 -8.59
N ASN A 22 -12.39 16.23 -9.31
CA ASN A 22 -12.84 17.02 -10.45
C ASN A 22 -13.49 16.15 -11.52
N TYR A 23 -12.88 15.01 -11.86
CA TYR A 23 -13.50 14.06 -12.79
C TYR A 23 -14.80 13.47 -12.24
N LYS A 24 -14.82 13.06 -10.97
CA LYS A 24 -16.04 12.52 -10.34
C LYS A 24 -17.20 13.52 -10.37
N ASP A 25 -16.94 14.79 -10.09
CA ASP A 25 -17.96 15.84 -10.06
C ASP A 25 -18.54 16.12 -11.45
N ILE A 26 -17.69 16.20 -12.47
CA ILE A 26 -18.13 16.40 -13.86
C ILE A 26 -18.93 15.19 -14.36
N LEU A 27 -18.41 13.98 -14.14
CA LEU A 27 -19.09 12.74 -14.53
C LEU A 27 -20.44 12.59 -13.84
N ARG A 28 -20.56 12.99 -12.57
CA ARG A 28 -21.83 12.97 -11.83
C ARG A 28 -22.85 13.97 -12.35
N LYS A 29 -22.39 15.14 -12.81
CA LYS A 29 -23.26 16.25 -13.18
C LYS A 29 -23.76 16.14 -14.63
N ASP A 30 -22.84 15.86 -15.55
CA ASP A 30 -23.07 16.08 -16.98
C ASP A 30 -23.22 14.76 -17.77
N ILE A 31 -22.82 13.61 -17.21
CA ILE A 31 -22.76 12.33 -17.92
C ILE A 31 -23.79 11.32 -17.38
N PRO A 32 -24.70 10.78 -18.22
CA PRO A 32 -25.67 9.78 -17.80
C PRO A 32 -25.03 8.39 -17.62
N HIS A 33 -25.66 7.54 -16.81
CA HIS A 33 -25.06 6.28 -16.35
C HIS A 33 -24.83 5.29 -17.48
N ASP A 34 -25.70 5.26 -18.48
CA ASP A 34 -25.57 4.33 -19.59
C ASP A 34 -24.34 4.65 -20.45
N ILE A 35 -23.96 5.93 -20.54
CA ILE A 35 -22.72 6.35 -21.19
C ILE A 35 -21.50 5.93 -20.36
N LEU A 36 -21.58 6.01 -19.03
CA LEU A 36 -20.49 5.53 -18.16
C LEU A 36 -20.26 4.02 -18.34
N LYS A 37 -21.33 3.23 -18.48
CA LYS A 37 -21.22 1.78 -18.78
C LYS A 37 -20.60 1.55 -20.15
N GLU A 38 -21.09 2.25 -21.18
CA GLU A 38 -20.57 2.15 -22.55
C GLU A 38 -19.06 2.47 -22.58
N LEU A 39 -18.61 3.51 -21.90
CA LEU A 39 -17.19 3.87 -21.80
C LEU A 39 -16.35 2.77 -21.16
N LEU A 40 -16.84 2.13 -20.10
CA LEU A 40 -16.12 1.02 -19.45
C LEU A 40 -16.06 -0.22 -20.34
N GLU A 41 -17.15 -0.57 -21.02
CA GLU A 41 -17.22 -1.71 -21.94
C GLU A 41 -16.23 -1.55 -23.10
N LEU A 42 -16.20 -0.37 -23.74
CA LEU A 42 -15.28 -0.06 -24.84
C LEU A 42 -13.81 -0.16 -24.42
N ASN A 43 -13.51 0.20 -23.17
CA ASN A 43 -12.17 0.12 -22.62
C ASN A 43 -11.84 -1.25 -22.02
N LEU A 44 -12.70 -2.26 -22.19
CA LEU A 44 -12.56 -3.62 -21.66
C LEU A 44 -12.41 -3.63 -20.12
N GLN A 45 -13.12 -2.74 -19.44
CA GLN A 45 -13.13 -2.65 -17.99
C GLN A 45 -14.31 -3.42 -17.39
N LYS A 46 -14.17 -3.82 -16.12
CA LYS A 46 -15.23 -4.51 -15.40
C LYS A 46 -16.39 -3.56 -15.15
N LEU A 47 -17.59 -3.98 -15.54
CA LEU A 47 -18.82 -3.29 -15.13
C LEU A 47 -19.07 -3.53 -13.64
N VAL A 48 -19.16 -2.43 -12.90
CA VAL A 48 -19.47 -2.42 -11.48
C VAL A 48 -20.92 -2.03 -11.26
N SER A 49 -21.56 -2.63 -10.26
CA SER A 49 -22.92 -2.25 -9.87
C SER A 49 -22.90 -0.97 -9.04
N GLY A 50 -23.85 -0.07 -9.32
CA GLY A 50 -24.06 1.18 -8.60
C GLY A 50 -23.44 2.38 -9.30
N GLU A 51 -24.20 3.47 -9.33
CA GLU A 51 -23.82 4.74 -9.98
C GLU A 51 -22.48 5.28 -9.48
N SER A 52 -22.33 5.40 -8.16
CA SER A 52 -21.11 5.93 -7.54
C SER A 52 -19.88 5.11 -7.94
N ASN A 53 -20.01 3.78 -8.02
CA ASN A 53 -18.91 2.91 -8.39
C ASN A 53 -18.55 3.04 -9.87
N LEU A 54 -19.54 3.22 -10.76
CA LEU A 54 -19.30 3.48 -12.19
C LEU A 54 -18.52 4.79 -12.38
N ILE A 55 -18.94 5.85 -11.69
CA ILE A 55 -18.26 7.15 -11.73
C ILE A 55 -16.82 7.01 -11.24
N GLU A 56 -16.59 6.28 -10.14
CA GLU A 56 -15.23 6.03 -9.63
C GLU A 56 -14.36 5.23 -10.60
N ALA A 57 -14.91 4.20 -11.23
CA ALA A 57 -14.19 3.39 -12.21
C ALA A 57 -13.81 4.20 -13.45
N VAL A 58 -14.74 5.01 -13.99
CA VAL A 58 -14.47 5.87 -15.15
C VAL A 58 -13.46 6.95 -14.78
N ALA A 59 -13.61 7.63 -13.64
CA ALA A 59 -12.65 8.64 -13.18
C ALA A 59 -11.24 8.07 -13.00
N ASP A 60 -11.12 6.84 -12.48
CA ASP A 60 -9.84 6.14 -12.35
C ASP A 60 -9.19 5.89 -13.73
N CYS A 61 -9.98 5.39 -14.68
CA CYS A 61 -9.51 5.14 -16.04
C CYS A 61 -9.11 6.44 -16.74
N MET A 62 -9.87 7.52 -16.56
CA MET A 62 -9.53 8.83 -17.12
C MET A 62 -8.26 9.43 -16.51
N ALA A 63 -8.02 9.23 -15.21
CA ALA A 63 -6.85 9.78 -14.55
C ALA A 63 -5.55 9.03 -14.87
N PHE A 64 -5.61 7.70 -14.91
CA PHE A 64 -4.42 6.83 -14.96
C PHE A 64 -4.36 5.91 -16.19
N GLY A 65 -5.48 5.67 -16.86
CA GLY A 65 -5.61 4.77 -18.01
C GLY A 65 -6.45 3.54 -17.70
N ALA A 66 -6.93 2.87 -18.73
CA ALA A 66 -7.69 1.63 -18.60
C ALA A 66 -6.77 0.46 -18.17
N LEU A 67 -7.18 -0.33 -17.17
CA LEU A 67 -6.38 -1.47 -16.71
C LEU A 67 -6.31 -2.55 -17.78
N GLU A 68 -5.12 -3.10 -18.00
CA GLU A 68 -4.97 -4.29 -18.84
C GLU A 68 -5.50 -5.53 -18.12
N SER A 69 -5.82 -6.56 -18.90
CA SER A 69 -6.24 -7.86 -18.40
C SER A 69 -5.15 -8.49 -17.53
N CYS A 70 -5.56 -9.32 -16.58
CA CYS A 70 -4.63 -10.06 -15.74
C CYS A 70 -3.72 -10.97 -16.58
N PRO A 71 -2.39 -10.96 -16.36
CA PRO A 71 -1.46 -11.76 -17.15
C PRO A 71 -1.59 -13.26 -16.92
N GLU A 72 -2.18 -13.70 -15.80
CA GLU A 72 -2.33 -15.12 -15.47
C GLU A 72 -3.64 -15.73 -15.99
N CYS A 73 -4.75 -15.02 -15.84
CA CYS A 73 -6.09 -15.58 -16.11
C CYS A 73 -6.92 -14.75 -17.10
N ASN A 74 -6.34 -13.70 -17.69
CA ASN A 74 -7.03 -12.75 -18.58
C ASN A 74 -8.30 -12.11 -17.98
N GLY A 75 -8.39 -12.08 -16.63
CA GLY A 75 -9.51 -11.51 -15.90
C GLY A 75 -9.33 -10.02 -15.58
N TYR A 76 -10.32 -9.42 -14.93
CA TYR A 76 -10.28 -8.01 -14.55
C TYR A 76 -9.50 -7.76 -13.26
N LEU A 77 -8.65 -6.74 -13.29
CA LEU A 77 -7.99 -6.18 -12.12
C LEU A 77 -8.87 -5.10 -11.49
N ILE A 78 -8.92 -5.05 -10.16
CA ILE A 78 -9.54 -3.97 -9.40
C ILE A 78 -8.52 -3.33 -8.46
N PHE A 79 -8.63 -2.03 -8.24
CA PHE A 79 -7.84 -1.36 -7.22
C PHE A 79 -8.41 -1.62 -5.83
N ASN A 80 -7.54 -1.97 -4.89
CA ASN A 80 -7.85 -2.20 -3.48
C ASN A 80 -6.85 -1.43 -2.62
N TYR A 81 -7.06 -0.11 -2.46
CA TYR A 81 -6.38 0.90 -1.62
C TYR A 81 -4.82 0.92 -1.60
N THR A 82 -4.21 -0.25 -1.47
CA THR A 82 -2.79 -0.59 -1.39
C THR A 82 -2.24 -1.29 -2.64
N ASN A 83 -3.06 -2.02 -3.40
CA ASN A 83 -2.61 -2.78 -4.58
C ASN A 83 -3.76 -3.01 -5.59
N TYR A 84 -3.44 -3.60 -6.74
CA TYR A 84 -4.42 -4.13 -7.69
C TYR A 84 -4.53 -5.64 -7.51
N ARG A 85 -5.76 -6.15 -7.43
CA ARG A 85 -6.06 -7.56 -7.26
C ARG A 85 -6.89 -8.08 -8.44
N CYS A 86 -6.57 -9.27 -8.92
CA CYS A 86 -7.41 -9.95 -9.90
C CYS A 86 -8.73 -10.44 -9.29
N THR A 87 -9.80 -10.33 -10.07
CA THR A 87 -11.14 -10.84 -9.71
C THR A 87 -11.60 -11.98 -10.63
N GLY A 88 -10.70 -12.48 -11.48
CA GLY A 88 -10.96 -13.60 -12.36
C GLY A 88 -10.72 -14.95 -11.69
N ASN A 89 -10.98 -16.00 -12.47
CA ASN A 89 -10.76 -17.39 -12.10
C ASN A 89 -9.58 -17.93 -12.88
N LEU A 90 -8.61 -18.55 -12.19
CA LEU A 90 -7.49 -19.22 -12.84
C LEU A 90 -7.93 -20.56 -13.45
N THR A 91 -8.83 -21.25 -12.75
CA THR A 91 -9.51 -22.46 -13.22
C THR A 91 -10.99 -22.38 -12.82
N GLU A 92 -11.84 -23.28 -13.32
CA GLU A 92 -13.26 -23.36 -12.91
C GLU A 92 -13.47 -23.52 -11.40
N TRP A 93 -12.46 -24.00 -10.67
CA TRP A 93 -12.52 -24.28 -9.23
C TRP A 93 -11.65 -23.34 -8.38
N THR A 94 -10.82 -22.51 -8.99
CA THR A 94 -9.79 -21.74 -8.28
C THR A 94 -9.77 -20.28 -8.76
N ASN A 95 -9.99 -19.37 -7.81
CA ASN A 95 -9.86 -17.93 -8.04
C ASN A 95 -8.41 -17.56 -8.35
N CYS A 96 -8.21 -16.59 -9.24
CA CYS A 96 -6.89 -16.05 -9.49
C CYS A 96 -6.40 -15.25 -8.26
N SER A 97 -5.15 -15.51 -7.84
CA SER A 97 -4.52 -14.84 -6.69
C SER A 97 -3.54 -13.74 -7.10
N TYR A 98 -3.45 -13.42 -8.39
CA TYR A 98 -2.58 -12.37 -8.91
C TYR A 98 -2.86 -11.02 -8.23
N SER A 99 -1.80 -10.38 -7.77
CA SER A 99 -1.83 -9.02 -7.22
C SER A 99 -0.55 -8.26 -7.57
N THR A 100 -0.66 -6.95 -7.77
CA THR A 100 0.47 -6.09 -8.11
C THR A 100 0.28 -4.68 -7.56
N GLN A 101 1.37 -4.00 -7.21
CA GLN A 101 1.34 -2.55 -6.91
C GLN A 101 1.41 -1.70 -8.18
N ILE A 102 1.94 -2.24 -9.27
CA ILE A 102 2.08 -1.57 -10.56
C ILE A 102 1.30 -2.40 -11.58
N ALA A 103 0.11 -1.91 -11.94
CA ALA A 103 -0.69 -2.53 -12.99
C ALA A 103 -0.40 -1.87 -14.33
N ASN A 104 -0.27 -2.67 -15.38
CA ASN A 104 -0.19 -2.17 -16.74
C ASN A 104 -1.52 -1.52 -17.12
N ARG A 105 -1.42 -0.37 -17.79
CA ARG A 105 -2.57 0.42 -18.23
C ARG A 105 -2.36 0.85 -19.67
N LYS A 106 -3.43 0.77 -20.45
CA LYS A 106 -3.52 1.38 -21.78
C LYS A 106 -4.16 2.77 -21.67
N PRO A 107 -3.90 3.68 -22.64
CA PRO A 107 -4.61 4.95 -22.73
C PRO A 107 -6.12 4.75 -22.67
N PHE A 108 -6.83 5.61 -21.94
CA PHE A 108 -8.29 5.57 -21.89
C PHE A 108 -8.85 6.18 -23.17
N GLU A 109 -9.58 5.38 -23.94
CA GLU A 109 -10.11 5.77 -25.23
C GLU A 109 -11.57 6.19 -25.10
N ILE A 110 -11.89 7.36 -25.63
CA ILE A 110 -13.24 7.90 -25.67
C ILE A 110 -13.64 8.02 -27.15
N PRO A 111 -14.68 7.30 -27.61
CA PRO A 111 -15.14 7.39 -28.99
C PRO A 111 -15.55 8.80 -29.38
N ASP A 112 -15.35 9.15 -30.66
CA ASP A 112 -15.71 10.47 -31.18
C ASP A 112 -17.21 10.78 -31.05
N LYS A 113 -18.06 9.75 -31.11
CA LYS A 113 -19.51 9.89 -30.85
C LYS A 113 -19.82 10.44 -29.45
N ILE A 114 -19.02 10.05 -28.46
CA ILE A 114 -19.18 10.52 -27.07
C ILE A 114 -18.49 11.87 -26.90
N LYS A 115 -17.32 12.08 -27.51
CA LYS A 115 -16.63 13.39 -27.50
C LYS A 115 -17.52 14.50 -28.05
N ASN A 116 -18.07 14.32 -29.25
CA ASN A 116 -18.90 15.33 -29.92
C ASN A 116 -20.23 15.63 -29.21
N LYS A 117 -20.61 14.79 -28.24
CA LYS A 117 -21.86 14.93 -27.49
C LYS A 117 -21.67 15.66 -26.16
N TYR A 118 -20.47 15.61 -25.60
CA TYR A 118 -20.17 16.18 -24.28
C TYR A 118 -18.87 16.99 -24.34
N GLU A 119 -19.00 18.32 -24.21
CA GLU A 119 -17.90 19.31 -24.27
C GLU A 119 -16.70 18.95 -23.38
N PHE A 120 -16.97 18.34 -22.22
CA PHE A 120 -15.91 17.89 -21.31
C PHE A 120 -14.95 16.89 -21.97
N PHE A 121 -15.47 15.97 -22.78
CA PHE A 121 -14.66 14.94 -23.43
C PHE A 121 -13.94 15.46 -24.68
N GLU A 122 -14.38 16.56 -25.27
CA GLU A 122 -13.68 17.20 -26.40
C GLU A 122 -12.32 17.75 -25.96
N ASN A 123 -12.28 18.37 -24.78
CA ASN A 123 -11.06 18.95 -24.22
C ASN A 123 -10.21 17.92 -23.43
N TYR A 124 -10.74 16.72 -23.20
CA TYR A 124 -10.03 15.69 -22.46
C TYR A 124 -8.91 15.09 -23.30
N THR A 125 -7.68 15.21 -22.81
CA THR A 125 -6.51 14.54 -23.37
C THR A 125 -5.90 13.61 -22.33
N TYR A 126 -5.75 12.34 -22.67
CA TYR A 126 -5.09 11.38 -21.79
C TYR A 126 -3.62 11.76 -21.57
N THR A 127 -3.24 11.92 -20.31
CA THR A 127 -1.85 12.12 -19.91
C THR A 127 -1.44 10.91 -19.09
N LYS A 128 -0.33 10.26 -19.48
CA LYS A 128 0.19 9.11 -18.73
C LYS A 128 0.62 9.55 -17.34
N ARG A 129 -0.08 9.05 -16.32
CA ARG A 129 0.21 9.30 -14.90
C ARG A 129 0.23 7.99 -14.15
N ASN A 130 1.20 7.82 -13.26
CA ASN A 130 1.21 6.70 -12.33
C ASN A 130 0.37 7.06 -11.10
N ARG A 131 -0.42 6.11 -10.61
CA ARG A 131 -1.14 6.29 -9.34
C ARG A 131 -0.13 6.39 -8.20
N ILE A 132 -0.30 7.40 -7.35
CA ILE A 132 0.52 7.58 -6.17
C ILE A 132 -0.26 6.91 -5.07
N MET A 133 0.08 5.66 -4.81
CA MET A 133 -0.57 4.93 -3.74
C MET A 133 -0.15 5.57 -2.42
N THR A 134 -1.11 5.77 -1.54
CA THR A 134 -0.77 5.83 -0.13
C THR A 134 -0.22 4.46 0.18
N GLN A 135 1.11 4.33 0.21
CA GLN A 135 1.69 3.21 0.92
C GLN A 135 1.07 3.31 2.31
N ILE A 136 0.17 2.38 2.66
CA ILE A 136 0.07 2.00 4.06
C ILE A 136 1.45 1.40 4.28
N ILE A 137 2.36 2.27 4.71
CA ILE A 137 3.69 1.92 5.09
C ILE A 137 3.48 0.91 6.24
N LYS A 138 3.40 -0.39 5.92
CA LYS A 138 4.16 -1.34 6.73
C LYS A 138 5.58 -0.84 6.55
N LYS A 139 6.07 -0.02 7.49
CA LYS A 139 7.41 0.58 7.45
C LYS A 139 8.38 -0.43 6.85
N PRO A 140 8.89 -0.23 5.63
CA PRO A 140 10.13 -0.85 5.30
C PRO A 140 11.13 -0.19 6.25
N LEU A 141 11.74 -1.01 7.08
CA LEU A 141 12.84 -0.59 7.92
C LEU A 141 13.91 -0.01 7.00
N LEU A 142 14.22 1.26 7.23
CA LEU A 142 15.15 2.07 6.45
C LEU A 142 16.48 1.32 6.26
N ILE A 143 16.70 0.80 5.06
CA ILE A 143 18.04 0.44 4.58
C ILE A 143 18.59 1.71 3.93
N ASN A 144 19.39 2.45 4.69
CA ASN A 144 20.25 3.48 4.12
C ASN A 144 21.47 2.77 3.51
N THR A 145 21.56 2.71 2.19
CA THR A 145 22.90 2.62 1.57
C THR A 145 22.92 3.38 0.24
N THR A 146 23.73 4.42 0.21
CA THR A 146 24.30 4.99 -1.00
C THR A 146 25.09 3.91 -1.74
N ALA A 147 24.56 3.37 -2.84
CA ALA A 147 25.33 2.89 -4.00
C ALA A 147 24.37 2.32 -5.07
N GLU A 148 24.61 2.78 -6.29
CA GLU A 148 24.22 2.32 -7.62
C GLU A 148 23.41 1.01 -7.77
N ILE A 149 22.26 1.18 -8.44
CA ILE A 149 21.58 0.29 -9.41
C ILE A 149 22.05 -1.18 -9.41
N SER A 150 21.30 -2.04 -8.73
CA SER A 150 21.04 -3.43 -9.14
C SER A 150 19.81 -3.96 -8.39
N GLU A 151 19.02 -4.79 -9.06
CA GLU A 151 17.71 -5.30 -8.64
C GLU A 151 17.72 -5.90 -7.22
N PRO A 152 16.66 -5.73 -6.40
CA PRO A 152 16.66 -6.28 -5.04
C PRO A 152 16.39 -7.79 -5.09
N ASP A 153 17.47 -8.55 -5.00
CA ASP A 153 17.45 -9.95 -4.62
C ASP A 153 17.03 -10.02 -3.14
N TYR A 154 15.75 -10.27 -2.88
CA TYR A 154 15.23 -10.48 -1.53
C TYR A 154 15.74 -11.81 -1.00
N ASP A 155 16.94 -11.82 -0.42
CA ASP A 155 17.42 -12.95 0.34
C ASP A 155 16.69 -13.00 1.71
N CYS A 156 15.48 -13.56 1.67
CA CYS A 156 14.55 -13.79 2.78
C CYS A 156 15.05 -14.86 3.76
N LYS A 157 16.27 -14.72 4.30
CA LYS A 157 16.88 -15.79 5.12
C LYS A 157 16.63 -15.69 6.62
N LEU A 158 16.14 -14.57 7.17
CA LEU A 158 16.02 -14.40 8.62
C LEU A 158 14.79 -13.57 9.04
N PRO A 159 14.00 -14.04 10.04
CA PRO A 159 12.66 -13.52 10.32
C PRO A 159 12.63 -12.16 11.04
N LEU A 160 13.73 -11.74 11.67
CA LEU A 160 13.85 -10.41 12.29
C LEU A 160 14.80 -9.49 11.52
N ASN A 161 15.13 -9.81 10.27
CA ASN A 161 16.00 -8.97 9.46
C ASN A 161 15.36 -7.58 9.24
N GLY A 162 16.14 -6.53 9.51
CA GLY A 162 15.71 -5.14 9.45
C GLY A 162 15.05 -4.61 10.73
N TYR A 163 14.56 -5.45 11.65
CA TYR A 163 13.81 -4.96 12.82
C TYR A 163 14.72 -4.43 13.93
N SER A 164 14.30 -3.33 14.57
CA SER A 164 14.98 -2.76 15.74
C SER A 164 14.21 -3.04 17.04
N LEU A 165 14.84 -3.80 17.94
CA LEU A 165 14.24 -4.25 19.20
C LEU A 165 14.82 -3.51 20.41
N ALA A 166 13.99 -3.23 21.40
CA ALA A 166 14.41 -2.73 22.71
C ALA A 166 13.88 -3.60 23.85
N PHE A 167 14.59 -3.57 24.98
CA PHE A 167 14.19 -4.29 26.19
C PHE A 167 13.72 -3.31 27.25
N ILE A 168 12.55 -3.56 27.83
CA ILE A 168 12.04 -2.81 28.98
C ILE A 168 11.94 -3.74 30.20
N GLY A 169 12.33 -3.20 31.35
CA GLY A 169 12.15 -3.87 32.63
C GLY A 169 13.12 -5.01 32.95
N ARG A 170 12.71 -5.80 33.93
CA ARG A 170 13.37 -7.03 34.40
C ARG A 170 12.75 -8.23 33.70
N LEU A 171 13.50 -8.77 32.75
CA LEU A 171 13.12 -9.95 31.97
C LEU A 171 13.40 -11.23 32.77
N SER A 172 12.59 -12.26 32.50
CA SER A 172 12.71 -13.58 33.12
C SER A 172 13.98 -14.30 32.66
N LYS A 173 14.36 -14.12 31.38
CA LYS A 173 15.64 -14.61 30.84
C LYS A 173 16.75 -13.57 30.94
N ARG A 174 18.01 -14.06 31.03
CA ARG A 174 19.20 -13.19 31.00
C ARG A 174 19.24 -12.40 29.69
N LYS A 175 19.35 -11.06 29.79
CA LYS A 175 19.47 -10.13 28.65
C LYS A 175 20.54 -10.54 27.63
N ARG A 176 21.60 -11.23 28.06
CA ARG A 176 22.68 -11.74 27.19
C ARG A 176 22.22 -12.86 26.25
N SER A 177 21.31 -13.73 26.70
CA SER A 177 20.77 -14.84 25.90
C SER A 177 19.82 -14.32 24.82
N LEU A 178 18.88 -13.45 25.20
CA LEU A 178 17.95 -12.80 24.27
C LEU A 178 18.67 -11.98 23.20
N ARG A 179 19.78 -11.31 23.55
CA ARG A 179 20.61 -10.59 22.58
C ARG A 179 21.24 -11.49 21.53
N LYS A 180 21.55 -12.74 21.85
CA LYS A 180 22.09 -13.71 20.88
C LYS A 180 20.99 -14.21 19.95
N GLN A 181 19.85 -14.61 20.50
CA GLN A 181 18.69 -15.06 19.72
C GLN A 181 18.23 -14.01 18.72
N ILE A 182 18.13 -12.74 19.15
CA ILE A 182 17.71 -11.66 18.25
C ILE A 182 18.74 -11.43 17.13
N LYS A 183 20.04 -11.55 17.42
CA LYS A 183 21.09 -11.42 16.40
C LYS A 183 21.09 -12.60 15.43
N GLU A 184 20.87 -13.82 15.93
CA GLU A 184 20.73 -15.02 15.10
C GLU A 184 19.54 -14.91 14.14
N LEU A 185 18.46 -14.25 14.58
CA LEU A 185 17.27 -13.97 13.77
C LEU A 185 17.41 -12.71 12.88
N GLY A 186 18.55 -12.02 12.89
CA GLY A 186 18.81 -10.84 12.05
C GLY A 186 18.37 -9.48 12.61
N GLY A 187 17.92 -9.42 13.86
CA GLY A 187 17.44 -8.19 14.50
C GLY A 187 18.54 -7.33 15.14
N THR A 188 18.32 -6.01 15.17
CA THR A 188 19.21 -5.03 15.80
C THR A 188 18.67 -4.60 17.17
N ILE A 189 19.54 -4.39 18.16
CA ILE A 189 19.12 -4.09 19.54
C ILE A 189 19.48 -2.66 19.91
N MET A 190 18.46 -1.84 20.18
CA MET A 190 18.60 -0.46 20.62
C MET A 190 18.51 -0.35 22.15
N LYS A 191 19.33 0.55 22.72
CA LYS A 191 19.33 0.85 24.17
C LYS A 191 18.30 1.93 24.55
N THR A 192 17.91 2.76 23.59
CA THR A 192 17.01 3.90 23.79
C THR A 192 15.72 3.67 23.01
N ILE A 193 14.59 4.01 23.61
CA ILE A 193 13.26 3.92 23.00
C ILE A 193 13.05 5.20 22.19
N ASN A 194 13.18 5.07 20.88
CA ASN A 194 12.97 6.14 19.91
C ASN A 194 11.93 5.68 18.88
N LYS A 195 11.46 6.58 18.01
CA LYS A 195 10.59 6.28 16.85
C LYS A 195 11.19 5.24 15.85
N LYS A 196 12.46 4.89 16.02
CA LYS A 196 13.19 3.86 15.24
C LYS A 196 13.10 2.46 15.83
N VAL A 197 12.54 2.30 17.03
CA VAL A 197 12.33 0.98 17.65
C VAL A 197 10.96 0.47 17.23
N ASP A 198 10.90 -0.75 16.72
CA ASP A 198 9.66 -1.34 16.18
C ASP A 198 9.01 -2.30 17.17
N ILE A 199 9.83 -3.01 17.96
CA ILE A 199 9.38 -4.04 18.89
C ILE A 199 10.03 -3.85 20.26
N ILE A 200 9.21 -3.85 21.30
CA ILE A 200 9.65 -3.81 22.68
C ILE A 200 9.35 -5.15 23.33
N ILE A 201 10.38 -5.80 23.87
CA ILE A 201 10.21 -7.03 24.64
C ILE A 201 10.05 -6.65 26.12
N SER A 202 8.92 -7.03 26.70
CA SER A 202 8.56 -6.79 28.10
C SER A 202 7.80 -7.98 28.70
N THR A 203 7.70 -8.02 30.03
CA THR A 203 6.89 -9.01 30.76
C THR A 203 5.58 -8.40 31.24
N GLN A 204 4.56 -9.24 31.44
CA GLN A 204 3.23 -8.79 31.88
C GLN A 204 3.28 -8.05 33.23
N ASP A 205 4.17 -8.46 34.13
CA ASP A 205 4.43 -7.81 35.42
C ASP A 205 4.98 -6.38 35.30
N GLN A 206 5.63 -6.04 34.18
CA GLN A 206 6.16 -4.70 33.92
C GLN A 206 5.14 -3.81 33.22
N ILE A 207 4.25 -4.40 32.42
CA ILE A 207 3.12 -3.68 31.80
C ILE A 207 2.17 -3.17 32.89
N GLN A 208 1.89 -4.00 33.90
CA GLN A 208 1.00 -3.63 35.01
C GLN A 208 1.59 -2.58 35.96
N LYS A 209 2.93 -2.47 36.04
CA LYS A 209 3.60 -1.53 36.93
C LYS A 209 3.72 -0.10 36.38
N GLY A 210 3.36 0.12 35.11
CA GLY A 210 3.29 1.46 34.52
C GLY A 210 4.63 2.19 34.50
N ASP A 211 5.59 1.68 33.73
CA ASP A 211 6.86 2.39 33.52
C ASP A 211 6.66 3.59 32.56
N LYS A 212 7.28 4.74 32.88
CA LYS A 212 7.32 5.94 31.99
C LYS A 212 7.80 5.63 30.56
N LYS A 213 8.55 4.53 30.40
CA LYS A 213 9.08 4.04 29.12
C LYS A 213 8.01 3.34 28.26
N LEU A 214 6.97 2.78 28.89
CA LEU A 214 5.81 2.20 28.20
C LEU A 214 4.87 3.28 27.70
N ASP A 215 4.69 4.37 28.44
CA ASP A 215 3.90 5.52 27.97
C ASP A 215 4.52 6.14 26.70
N ILE A 216 5.85 6.27 26.69
CA ILE A 216 6.61 6.69 25.51
C ILE A 216 6.42 5.71 24.34
N ALA A 217 6.42 4.40 24.62
CA ALA A 217 6.19 3.38 23.61
C ALA A 217 4.77 3.43 23.03
N GLN A 218 3.76 3.67 23.87
CA GLN A 218 2.37 3.86 23.44
C GLN A 218 2.23 5.13 22.58
N ASN A 219 2.87 6.23 22.98
CA ASN A 219 2.86 7.48 22.21
C ASN A 219 3.51 7.32 20.82
N PHE A 220 4.52 6.44 20.70
CA PHE A 220 5.15 6.12 19.42
C PHE A 220 4.48 4.95 18.68
N ASN A 221 3.37 4.41 19.20
CA ASN A 221 2.65 3.26 18.66
C ASN A 221 3.55 2.03 18.41
N ILE A 222 4.49 1.78 19.33
CA ILE A 222 5.46 0.67 19.25
C ILE A 222 4.82 -0.59 19.83
N HIS A 223 5.01 -1.73 19.17
CA HIS A 223 4.43 -3.00 19.63
C HIS A 223 5.21 -3.58 20.81
N VAL A 224 4.47 -3.91 21.88
CA VAL A 224 5.02 -4.57 23.07
C VAL A 224 4.70 -6.06 23.00
N VAL A 225 5.72 -6.89 23.02
CA VAL A 225 5.62 -8.36 22.92
C VAL A 225 6.26 -9.04 24.13
N SER A 226 5.80 -10.25 24.42
CA SER A 226 6.36 -11.08 25.48
C SER A 226 7.65 -11.78 25.04
N GLU A 227 8.42 -12.32 25.99
CA GLU A 227 9.61 -13.14 25.68
C GLU A 227 9.28 -14.45 24.93
N GLN A 228 8.00 -14.84 24.87
CA GLN A 228 7.55 -16.03 24.15
C GLN A 228 7.53 -15.81 22.64
N PHE A 229 7.29 -14.58 22.19
CA PHE A 229 7.30 -14.20 20.79
C PHE A 229 8.57 -14.64 20.05
N LEU A 230 9.75 -14.52 20.69
CA LEU A 230 11.01 -14.96 20.09
C LEU A 230 11.08 -16.48 19.89
N LYS A 231 10.41 -17.27 20.74
CA LYS A 231 10.32 -18.73 20.58
C LYS A 231 9.34 -19.13 19.49
N ASP A 232 8.23 -18.40 19.38
CA ASP A 232 7.19 -18.66 18.39
C ASP A 232 7.69 -18.39 16.97
N ILE A 233 8.62 -17.43 16.80
CA ILE A 233 9.30 -17.18 15.52
C ILE A 233 10.34 -18.26 15.16
N LEU A 234 10.85 -18.97 16.17
CA LEU A 234 11.86 -20.03 16.00
C LEU A 234 11.26 -21.41 15.72
N THR A 235 9.93 -21.56 15.81
CA THR A 235 9.20 -22.83 15.62
C THR A 235 8.54 -22.85 14.26
#